data_AF-A0A7Y3HXI3-F1
#
_entry.id   AF-A0A7Y3HXI3-F1
#
_cell.length_a   1.000
_cell.length_b   1.000
_cell.length_c   1.000
_cell.angle_alpha   90.00
_cell.angle_beta   90.00
_cell.angle_gamma   90.00
#
_symmetry.space_group_name_H-M   'P 1'
#
loop_
_entity.id
_entity.type
_entity.pdbx_description
1 polymer ?
#
loop_
_entity_poly.entity_id
_entity_poly.type
_entity_poly.pdbx_seq_one_letter_code
_entity_poly.pdbx_strand_id
1 'polypeptide(L)'
;MSDCDNLTNLDILSSLTSLGYLHLFDNDNLLSLDGLSNVIPDNVFLQIIIRDNLSLTECAIQMVCENFDNPAPLVDVIIDNNAPGCFDNQEVMDACLLSTGDENIELLFNVFPNPTTDELHIATMNGTGFQKVIVHTISGIQLMESTNSTLDLSSLASGIYLAVVTTNQGTAAMQIVKQ
;
A
#
# COMPACT_ATOMS: atom_id res chain seq x y z
N MET A 1 37.64 6.28 -6.94
CA MET A 1 37.94 5.62 -5.67
C MET A 1 37.31 4.25 -5.81
N SER A 2 38.12 3.20 -5.91
CA SER A 2 37.68 1.83 -6.22
C SER A 2 37.30 1.06 -4.96
N ASP A 3 36.32 0.19 -5.10
CA ASP A 3 35.94 -0.93 -4.24
C ASP A 3 35.27 -0.59 -2.89
N CYS A 4 33.96 -0.31 -2.97
CA CYS A 4 33.01 -0.65 -1.89
C CYS A 4 32.08 -1.82 -2.26
N ASP A 5 32.43 -2.63 -3.27
CA ASP A 5 31.65 -3.77 -3.82
C ASP A 5 31.39 -4.94 -2.83
N ASN A 6 31.55 -4.77 -1.53
CA ASN A 6 31.60 -5.90 -0.58
C ASN A 6 30.24 -6.30 0.01
N LEU A 7 29.22 -5.43 -0.04
CA LEU A 7 27.95 -5.72 0.60
C LEU A 7 27.07 -6.56 -0.33
N THR A 8 26.79 -7.81 0.06
CA THR A 8 25.95 -8.74 -0.70
C THR A 8 24.54 -8.88 -0.13
N ASN A 9 24.34 -8.52 1.14
CA ASN A 9 23.03 -8.50 1.81
C ASN A 9 23.07 -7.58 3.05
N LEU A 10 21.90 -7.35 3.63
CA LEU A 10 21.71 -6.55 4.85
C LEU A 10 21.22 -7.38 6.04
N ASP A 11 21.33 -8.71 6.00
CA ASP A 11 20.69 -9.60 6.99
C ASP A 11 21.17 -9.36 8.42
N ILE A 12 22.42 -8.88 8.57
CA ILE A 12 22.98 -8.48 9.87
C ILE A 12 22.21 -7.33 10.52
N LEU A 13 21.44 -6.57 9.75
CA LEU A 13 20.62 -5.45 10.19
C LEU A 13 19.17 -5.86 10.51
N SER A 14 18.82 -7.14 10.34
CA SER A 14 17.45 -7.64 10.56
C SER A 14 16.91 -7.42 11.97
N SER A 15 17.74 -7.13 12.97
CA SER A 15 17.28 -6.78 14.31
C SER A 15 16.95 -5.29 14.48
N LEU A 16 17.22 -4.45 13.49
CA LEU A 16 16.92 -3.02 13.55
C LEU A 16 15.43 -2.78 13.34
N THR A 17 14.85 -1.92 14.18
CA THR A 17 13.43 -1.55 14.10
C THR A 17 13.23 -0.06 13.81
N SER A 18 14.29 0.76 13.83
CA SER A 18 14.25 2.20 13.57
C SER A 18 15.58 2.66 13.00
N LEU A 19 15.54 3.68 12.14
CA LEU A 19 16.69 4.30 11.49
C LEU A 19 16.43 5.81 11.34
N GLY A 20 17.49 6.61 11.48
CA GLY A 20 17.43 8.04 11.16
C GLY A 20 17.86 8.34 9.72
N TYR A 21 18.84 7.58 9.22
CA TYR A 21 19.42 7.76 7.88
C TYR A 21 19.65 6.40 7.25
N LEU A 22 19.38 6.30 5.94
CA LEU A 22 19.79 5.17 5.11
C LEU A 22 20.58 5.71 3.92
N HIS A 23 21.90 5.54 3.96
CA HIS A 23 22.83 5.99 2.93
C HIS A 23 23.53 4.77 2.34
N LEU A 24 23.24 4.45 1.08
CA LEU A 24 23.70 3.24 0.41
C LEU A 24 24.21 3.58 -0.99
N PHE A 25 25.53 3.53 -1.16
CA PHE A 25 26.21 3.94 -2.39
C PHE A 25 27.27 2.92 -2.79
N ASP A 26 27.42 2.67 -4.10
CA ASP A 26 28.49 1.85 -4.67
C ASP A 26 28.56 0.41 -4.12
N ASN A 27 27.41 -0.25 -3.92
CA ASN A 27 27.33 -1.68 -3.52
C ASN A 27 26.79 -2.53 -4.67
N ASP A 28 27.58 -2.70 -5.72
CA ASP A 28 27.18 -3.39 -6.95
C ASP A 28 26.83 -4.87 -6.78
N ASN A 29 27.15 -5.50 -5.66
CA ASN A 29 26.77 -6.88 -5.36
C ASN A 29 25.49 -7.01 -4.50
N LEU A 30 24.93 -5.88 -4.02
CA LEU A 30 23.72 -5.89 -3.22
C LEU A 30 22.50 -6.05 -4.12
N LEU A 31 21.68 -7.06 -3.86
CA LEU A 31 20.50 -7.39 -4.68
C LEU A 31 19.20 -6.81 -4.13
N SER A 32 19.05 -6.77 -2.80
CA SER A 32 17.82 -6.32 -2.14
C SER A 32 18.09 -5.58 -0.82
N LEU A 33 17.05 -4.88 -0.35
CA LEU A 33 17.03 -4.23 0.97
C LEU A 33 16.31 -5.05 2.06
N ASP A 34 16.00 -6.33 1.83
CA ASP A 34 15.12 -7.12 2.71
C ASP A 34 15.64 -7.27 4.14
N GLY A 35 16.96 -7.20 4.34
CA GLY A 35 17.55 -7.16 5.69
C GLY A 35 17.11 -5.97 6.54
N LEU A 36 16.44 -4.97 5.95
CA LEU A 36 15.82 -3.82 6.62
C LEU A 36 14.29 -3.89 6.72
N SER A 37 13.67 -5.01 6.34
CA SER A 37 12.21 -5.20 6.36
C SER A 37 11.55 -5.01 7.73
N ASN A 38 12.31 -5.18 8.82
CA ASN A 38 11.83 -4.97 10.18
C ASN A 38 11.89 -3.50 10.64
N VAL A 39 12.50 -2.61 9.86
CA VAL A 39 12.58 -1.19 10.20
C VAL A 39 11.20 -0.58 10.01
N ILE A 40 10.64 -0.06 11.09
CA ILE A 40 9.33 0.57 11.06
C ILE A 40 9.53 1.99 10.52
N PRO A 41 8.86 2.37 9.42
CA PRO A 41 8.76 3.77 9.01
C PRO A 41 8.06 4.57 10.11
N ASP A 42 8.87 5.25 10.92
CA ASP A 42 8.44 6.23 11.89
C ASP A 42 8.88 7.63 11.44
N ASN A 43 8.40 8.68 12.11
CA ASN A 43 8.78 10.06 11.81
C ASN A 43 10.24 10.41 12.20
N VAL A 44 11.12 9.41 12.35
CA VAL A 44 12.53 9.59 12.72
C VAL A 44 13.43 9.64 11.50
N PHE A 45 12.97 9.16 10.33
CA PHE A 45 13.73 9.28 9.10
C PHE A 45 13.96 10.73 8.69
N LEU A 46 15.23 11.03 8.43
CA LEU A 46 15.69 12.33 7.97
C LEU A 46 16.17 12.25 6.53
N GLN A 47 16.74 11.12 6.11
CA GLN A 47 17.20 10.95 4.73
C GLN A 47 17.30 9.49 4.32
N ILE A 48 16.90 9.21 3.08
CA ILE A 48 17.13 7.95 2.39
C ILE A 48 17.84 8.29 1.07
N ILE A 49 19.08 7.87 0.93
CA ILE A 49 19.84 8.00 -0.30
C ILE A 49 20.36 6.63 -0.74
N ILE A 50 19.94 6.18 -1.92
CA ILE A 50 20.33 4.90 -2.50
C ILE A 50 20.79 5.14 -3.94
N ARG A 51 22.11 5.12 -4.20
CA ARG A 51 22.64 5.37 -5.55
C ARG A 51 23.73 4.42 -5.96
N ASP A 52 23.91 4.26 -7.26
CA ASP A 52 25.07 3.56 -7.81
C ASP A 52 25.21 2.13 -7.26
N ASN A 53 24.10 1.41 -7.01
CA ASN A 53 24.09 -0.01 -6.63
C ASN A 53 23.58 -0.83 -7.82
N LEU A 54 24.46 -1.16 -8.76
CA LEU A 54 24.06 -1.60 -10.11
C LEU A 54 23.40 -2.98 -10.20
N SER A 55 23.40 -3.77 -9.12
CA SER A 55 22.63 -5.03 -9.04
C SER A 55 21.42 -4.96 -8.11
N LEU A 56 21.15 -3.81 -7.48
CA LEU A 56 20.01 -3.65 -6.58
C LEU A 56 18.72 -3.52 -7.38
N THR A 57 17.91 -4.58 -7.40
CA THR A 57 16.61 -4.62 -8.12
C THR A 57 15.41 -4.56 -7.17
N GLU A 58 15.63 -4.82 -5.87
CA GLU A 58 14.57 -4.96 -4.87
C GLU A 58 14.78 -3.99 -3.69
N CYS A 59 14.24 -2.78 -3.81
CA CYS A 59 14.36 -1.70 -2.81
C CYS A 59 13.00 -1.14 -2.37
N ALA A 60 11.91 -1.53 -3.01
CA ALA A 60 10.54 -1.14 -2.65
C ALA A 60 10.02 -1.93 -1.42
N ILE A 61 10.76 -1.85 -0.32
CA ILE A 61 10.36 -2.39 0.99
C ILE A 61 9.46 -1.39 1.72
N GLN A 62 8.69 -1.86 2.71
CA GLN A 62 7.70 -1.06 3.45
C GLN A 62 8.27 0.30 3.91
N MET A 63 9.47 0.32 4.49
CA MET A 63 10.05 1.57 4.98
C MET A 63 10.36 2.59 3.87
N VAL A 64 10.77 2.14 2.68
CA VAL A 64 11.02 3.03 1.54
C VAL A 64 9.69 3.56 1.00
N CYS A 65 8.71 2.68 0.81
CA CYS A 65 7.41 3.04 0.27
C CYS A 65 6.64 4.03 1.16
N GLU A 66 6.60 3.80 2.47
CA GLU A 66 5.92 4.72 3.39
C GLU A 66 6.57 6.11 3.44
N ASN A 67 7.88 6.22 3.19
CA ASN A 67 8.56 7.52 3.09
C ASN A 67 8.28 8.25 1.76
N PHE A 68 7.74 7.57 0.73
CA PHE A 68 7.17 8.23 -0.46
C PHE A 68 5.70 8.63 -0.25
N ASP A 69 4.89 7.76 0.36
CA ASP A 69 3.45 7.97 0.52
C ASP A 69 3.08 8.94 1.65
N ASN A 70 3.78 8.85 2.78
CA ASN A 70 3.56 9.67 3.96
C ASN A 70 4.91 10.13 4.54
N PRO A 71 5.66 10.97 3.81
CA PRO A 71 6.97 11.42 4.23
C PRO A 71 6.88 12.14 5.57
N ALA A 72 7.81 11.83 6.48
CA ALA A 72 8.07 12.70 7.63
C ALA A 72 8.35 14.14 7.12
N PRO A 73 8.04 15.20 7.89
CA PRO A 73 8.05 16.59 7.39
C PRO A 73 9.37 17.11 6.78
N LEU A 74 10.45 16.33 6.88
CA LEU A 74 11.80 16.68 6.44
C LEU A 74 12.56 15.51 5.79
N VAL A 75 11.90 14.39 5.49
CA VAL A 75 12.61 13.27 4.86
C VAL A 75 12.89 13.60 3.39
N ASP A 76 14.15 13.48 3.01
CA ASP A 76 14.62 13.59 1.63
C ASP A 76 14.93 12.18 1.11
N VAL A 77 14.20 11.74 0.09
CA VAL A 77 14.32 10.41 -0.52
C VAL A 77 14.89 10.55 -1.92
N ILE A 78 16.10 10.05 -2.11
CA ILE A 78 16.80 10.11 -3.38
C ILE A 78 17.33 8.73 -3.79
N ILE A 79 16.76 8.21 -4.87
CA ILE A 79 17.13 6.96 -5.49
C ILE A 79 17.48 7.28 -6.95
N ASP A 80 18.70 6.95 -7.36
CA ASP A 80 19.19 7.15 -8.73
C ASP A 80 20.34 6.21 -9.10
N ASN A 81 20.37 5.78 -10.36
CA ASN A 81 21.44 4.97 -10.95
C ASN A 81 21.66 3.60 -10.28
N ASN A 82 20.59 2.90 -9.87
CA ASN A 82 20.65 1.49 -9.47
C ASN A 82 20.16 0.56 -10.60
N ALA A 83 19.95 -0.72 -10.33
CA ALA A 83 19.43 -1.64 -11.34
C ALA A 83 17.94 -1.39 -11.66
N PRO A 84 17.41 -1.87 -12.81
CA PRO A 84 15.98 -1.80 -13.13
C PRO A 84 15.10 -2.39 -12.01
N GLY A 85 14.03 -1.69 -11.66
CA GLY A 85 13.21 -1.94 -10.47
C GLY A 85 13.55 -1.01 -9.29
N CYS A 86 14.75 -0.42 -9.31
CA CYS A 86 15.25 0.56 -8.34
C CYS A 86 16.02 1.71 -9.00
N PHE A 87 15.87 1.90 -10.31
CA PHE A 87 16.73 2.78 -11.09
C PHE A 87 16.62 4.23 -10.64
N ASP A 88 15.40 4.69 -10.36
CA ASP A 88 15.12 6.03 -9.87
C ASP A 88 13.90 6.05 -8.93
N ASN A 89 13.62 7.21 -8.34
CA ASN A 89 12.44 7.41 -7.50
C ASN A 89 11.13 6.99 -8.20
N GLN A 90 10.98 7.20 -9.51
CA GLN A 90 9.74 6.88 -10.21
C GLN A 90 9.53 5.38 -10.31
N GLU A 91 10.54 4.61 -10.70
CA GLU A 91 10.45 3.15 -10.74
C GLU A 91 10.13 2.58 -9.35
N VAL A 92 10.72 3.15 -8.29
CA VAL A 92 10.45 2.69 -6.92
C VAL A 92 9.05 3.06 -6.46
N MET A 93 8.56 4.27 -6.75
CA MET A 93 7.16 4.64 -6.47
C MET A 93 6.19 3.72 -7.20
N ASP A 94 6.45 3.43 -8.48
CA ASP A 94 5.63 2.50 -9.27
C ASP A 94 5.69 1.08 -8.68
N ALA A 95 6.87 0.63 -8.27
CA ALA A 95 7.04 -0.64 -7.58
C ALA A 95 6.33 -0.66 -6.22
N CYS A 96 6.31 0.43 -5.46
CA CYS A 96 5.57 0.54 -4.19
C CYS A 96 4.06 0.42 -4.39
N LEU A 97 3.52 1.03 -5.45
CA LEU A 97 2.13 0.86 -5.86
C LEU A 97 1.81 -0.61 -6.22
N LEU A 98 2.77 -1.32 -6.82
CA LEU A 98 2.64 -2.73 -7.20
C LEU A 98 2.95 -3.72 -6.06
N SER A 99 3.77 -3.31 -5.07
CA SER A 99 4.34 -4.17 -4.03
C SER A 99 3.40 -4.34 -2.84
N THR A 100 2.58 -3.34 -2.50
CA THR A 100 1.49 -3.49 -1.52
C THR A 100 0.43 -2.42 -1.73
N GLY A 101 -0.70 -2.73 -2.39
CA GLY A 101 -1.77 -1.74 -2.55
C GLY A 101 -3.14 -2.25 -3.00
N ASP A 102 -3.21 -3.24 -3.90
CA ASP A 102 -4.51 -3.67 -4.46
C ASP A 102 -5.22 -4.81 -3.70
N GLU A 103 -4.62 -5.36 -2.65
CA GLU A 103 -5.25 -6.42 -1.83
C GLU A 103 -5.62 -5.99 -0.39
N ASN A 104 -5.32 -4.76 0.03
CA ASN A 104 -5.57 -4.33 1.43
C ASN A 104 -6.81 -3.47 1.65
N ILE A 105 -7.62 -3.18 0.63
CA ILE A 105 -8.89 -2.51 0.92
C ILE A 105 -9.92 -3.48 1.54
N GLU A 106 -9.79 -4.79 1.30
CA GLU A 106 -10.52 -5.83 2.04
C GLU A 106 -10.14 -5.87 3.54
N LEU A 107 -9.02 -5.26 3.94
CA LEU A 107 -8.65 -5.13 5.36
C LEU A 107 -9.22 -3.88 6.05
N LEU A 108 -9.81 -2.93 5.32
CA LEU A 108 -10.45 -1.75 5.93
C LEU A 108 -11.88 -2.07 6.38
N PHE A 109 -12.60 -2.89 5.61
CA PHE A 109 -13.96 -3.29 5.94
C PHE A 109 -14.34 -4.63 5.31
N ASN A 110 -15.20 -5.37 6.00
CA ASN A 110 -15.84 -6.57 5.51
C ASN A 110 -17.29 -6.28 5.12
N VAL A 111 -17.77 -6.94 4.07
CA VAL A 111 -19.16 -6.84 3.65
C VAL A 111 -19.82 -8.20 3.69
N PHE A 112 -20.93 -8.31 4.41
CA PHE A 112 -21.62 -9.58 4.61
C PHE A 112 -23.13 -9.41 4.85
N PRO A 113 -23.95 -10.43 4.53
CA PRO A 113 -23.56 -11.58 3.72
C PRO A 113 -23.35 -11.15 2.25
N ASN A 114 -22.41 -11.80 1.56
CA ASN A 114 -22.26 -11.66 0.11
C ASN A 114 -22.04 -13.08 -0.45
N PRO A 115 -23.03 -13.71 -1.11
CA PRO A 115 -24.31 -13.17 -1.57
C PRO A 115 -25.31 -12.74 -0.48
N THR A 116 -26.20 -11.80 -0.80
CA THR A 116 -27.27 -11.28 0.08
C THR A 116 -28.66 -11.44 -0.54
N THR A 117 -29.70 -11.50 0.31
CA THR A 117 -31.11 -11.40 -0.09
C THR A 117 -31.64 -10.00 0.18
N ASP A 118 -31.85 -9.58 1.43
CA ASP A 118 -32.51 -8.28 1.68
C ASP A 118 -31.59 -7.25 2.32
N GLU A 119 -30.58 -7.69 3.07
CA GLU A 119 -29.76 -6.80 3.89
C GLU A 119 -28.26 -7.05 3.68
N LEU A 120 -27.50 -5.97 3.59
CA LEU A 120 -26.05 -6.00 3.44
C LEU A 120 -25.41 -5.17 4.57
N HIS A 121 -24.46 -5.76 5.28
CA HIS A 121 -23.72 -5.10 6.34
C HIS A 121 -22.28 -4.81 5.93
N ILE A 122 -21.77 -3.67 6.39
CA ILE A 122 -20.40 -3.23 6.21
C ILE A 122 -19.77 -3.08 7.61
N ALA A 123 -18.84 -3.95 7.97
CA ALA A 123 -18.10 -3.84 9.23
C ALA A 123 -16.71 -3.27 8.98
N THR A 124 -16.37 -2.18 9.66
CA THR A 124 -15.05 -1.58 9.59
C THR A 124 -14.06 -2.25 10.54
N MET A 125 -12.77 -2.26 10.19
CA MET A 125 -11.69 -2.88 10.97
C MET A 125 -10.61 -1.86 11.36
N ASN A 126 -9.83 -2.15 12.41
CA ASN A 126 -8.62 -1.38 12.78
C ASN A 126 -8.83 0.14 12.99
N GLY A 127 -9.96 0.56 13.56
CA GLY A 127 -10.23 1.97 13.85
C GLY A 127 -10.64 2.80 12.62
N THR A 128 -10.94 2.16 11.49
CA THR A 128 -11.54 2.82 10.33
C THR A 128 -12.97 3.25 10.63
N GLY A 129 -13.28 4.49 10.27
CA GLY A 129 -14.59 5.11 10.39
C GLY A 129 -15.33 5.03 9.06
N PHE A 130 -16.45 4.32 9.04
CA PHE A 130 -17.38 4.31 7.91
C PHE A 130 -17.95 5.71 7.68
N GLN A 131 -18.01 6.16 6.42
CA GLN A 131 -18.59 7.46 6.08
C GLN A 131 -19.84 7.30 5.22
N LYS A 132 -19.73 6.55 4.12
CA LYS A 132 -20.83 6.32 3.20
C LYS A 132 -20.61 5.10 2.32
N VAL A 133 -21.68 4.66 1.69
CA VAL A 133 -21.69 3.65 0.65
C VAL A 133 -22.63 4.08 -0.48
N ILE A 134 -22.20 3.85 -1.71
CA ILE A 134 -22.98 4.09 -2.92
C ILE A 134 -23.08 2.78 -3.69
N VAL A 135 -24.30 2.32 -3.95
CA VAL A 135 -24.54 1.11 -4.74
C VAL A 135 -24.83 1.48 -6.19
N HIS A 136 -24.08 0.89 -7.11
CA HIS A 136 -24.19 1.07 -8.55
C HIS A 136 -24.54 -0.24 -9.25
N THR A 137 -25.13 -0.11 -10.44
CA THR A 137 -25.09 -1.17 -11.44
C THR A 137 -23.65 -1.37 -11.94
N ILE A 138 -23.35 -2.53 -12.55
CA ILE A 138 -22.04 -2.78 -13.19
C ILE A 138 -21.69 -1.79 -14.32
N SER A 139 -22.67 -1.05 -14.84
CA SER A 139 -22.47 0.01 -15.83
C SER A 139 -22.26 1.40 -15.20
N GLY A 140 -22.15 1.49 -13.88
CA GLY A 140 -21.87 2.72 -13.15
C GLY A 140 -23.09 3.59 -12.82
N ILE A 141 -24.32 3.15 -13.13
CA ILE A 141 -25.52 3.89 -12.73
C ILE A 141 -25.73 3.76 -11.22
N GLN A 142 -25.75 4.88 -10.51
CA GLN A 142 -26.05 4.95 -9.08
C GLN A 142 -27.52 4.60 -8.80
N LEU A 143 -27.75 3.62 -7.93
CA LEU A 143 -29.09 3.19 -7.52
C LEU A 143 -29.48 3.77 -6.18
N MET A 144 -28.53 3.83 -5.24
CA MET A 144 -28.76 4.35 -3.90
C MET A 144 -27.46 4.80 -3.24
N GLU A 145 -27.59 5.63 -2.21
CA GLU A 145 -26.52 6.08 -1.33
C GLU A 145 -27.01 6.02 0.12
N SER A 146 -26.11 5.66 1.03
CA SER A 146 -26.39 5.56 2.46
C SER A 146 -25.18 5.98 3.29
N THR A 147 -25.45 6.61 4.43
CA THR A 147 -24.46 6.85 5.50
C THR A 147 -24.60 5.84 6.66
N ASN A 148 -25.52 4.88 6.53
CA ASN A 148 -25.61 3.73 7.43
C ASN A 148 -24.81 2.55 6.85
N SER A 149 -24.12 1.82 7.73
CA SER A 149 -23.34 0.64 7.36
C SER A 149 -24.18 -0.62 7.13
N THR A 150 -25.48 -0.56 7.41
CA THR A 150 -26.47 -1.59 7.03
C THR A 150 -27.35 -1.03 5.91
N LEU A 151 -27.46 -1.76 4.81
CA LEU A 151 -28.27 -1.40 3.65
C LEU A 151 -29.43 -2.36 3.47
N ASP A 152 -30.60 -1.80 3.22
CA ASP A 152 -31.75 -2.54 2.68
C ASP A 152 -31.67 -2.57 1.15
N LEU A 153 -31.52 -3.78 0.61
CA LEU A 153 -31.45 -4.10 -0.82
C LEU A 153 -32.69 -4.85 -1.30
N SER A 154 -33.74 -5.01 -0.48
CA SER A 154 -34.96 -5.77 -0.81
C SER A 154 -35.68 -5.24 -2.06
N SER A 155 -35.53 -3.94 -2.36
CA SER A 155 -36.10 -3.30 -3.54
C SER A 155 -35.31 -3.55 -4.84
N LEU A 156 -34.09 -4.07 -4.74
CA LEU A 156 -33.24 -4.37 -5.90
C LEU A 156 -33.57 -5.75 -6.47
N ALA A 157 -33.53 -5.86 -7.79
CA ALA A 157 -33.66 -7.14 -8.48
C ALA A 157 -32.46 -8.06 -8.17
N SER A 158 -32.64 -9.37 -8.31
CA SER A 158 -31.52 -10.32 -8.25
C SER A 158 -30.50 -10.01 -9.35
N GLY A 159 -29.22 -9.96 -8.99
CA GLY A 159 -28.16 -9.53 -9.91
C GLY A 159 -26.85 -9.18 -9.23
N ILE A 160 -25.92 -8.66 -10.04
CA ILE A 160 -24.60 -8.22 -9.60
C ILE A 160 -24.60 -6.68 -9.54
N TYR A 161 -24.09 -6.15 -8.43
CA TYR A 161 -23.96 -4.72 -8.19
C TYR A 161 -22.55 -4.39 -7.69
N LEU A 162 -22.20 -3.10 -7.72
CA LEU A 162 -20.94 -2.59 -7.19
C LEU A 162 -21.24 -1.66 -6.00
N ALA A 163 -20.78 -2.02 -4.81
CA ALA A 163 -20.84 -1.17 -3.63
C ALA A 163 -19.53 -0.39 -3.50
N VAL A 164 -19.60 0.93 -3.64
CA VAL A 164 -18.46 1.84 -3.43
C VAL A 164 -18.54 2.36 -2.00
N VAL A 165 -17.64 1.91 -1.14
CA VAL A 165 -17.58 2.21 0.29
C VAL A 165 -16.49 3.25 0.53
N THR A 166 -16.85 4.35 1.19
CA THR A 166 -15.92 5.39 1.61
C THR A 166 -15.75 5.36 3.12
N THR A 167 -14.49 5.36 3.56
CA THR A 167 -14.07 5.43 4.96
C THR A 167 -13.15 6.65 5.18
N ASN A 168 -12.75 6.90 6.42
CA ASN A 168 -11.71 7.90 6.72
C ASN A 168 -10.30 7.53 6.26
N GLN A 169 -10.06 6.30 5.81
CA GLN A 169 -8.76 5.83 5.32
C GLN A 169 -8.72 5.64 3.79
N GLY A 170 -9.86 5.78 3.10
CA GLY A 170 -9.91 5.59 1.66
C GLY A 170 -11.28 5.14 1.16
N THR A 171 -11.36 4.91 -0.15
CA THR A 171 -12.56 4.41 -0.83
C THR A 171 -12.23 3.13 -1.59
N ALA A 172 -13.10 2.14 -1.52
CA ALA A 172 -13.04 0.93 -2.35
C ALA A 172 -14.36 0.66 -3.04
N ALA A 173 -14.28 -0.14 -4.10
CA ALA A 173 -15.42 -0.76 -4.73
C ALA A 173 -15.38 -2.28 -4.52
N MET A 174 -16.51 -2.87 -4.15
CA MET A 174 -16.65 -4.32 -4.01
C MET A 174 -17.88 -4.82 -4.77
N GLN A 175 -17.73 -5.95 -5.45
CA GLN A 175 -18.85 -6.61 -6.11
C GLN A 175 -19.76 -7.30 -5.08
N ILE A 176 -21.07 -7.06 -5.15
CA ILE A 176 -22.08 -7.72 -4.34
C ILE A 176 -23.02 -8.54 -5.22
N VAL A 177 -23.43 -9.70 -4.72
CA VAL A 177 -24.37 -10.60 -5.40
C VAL A 177 -25.70 -10.61 -4.65
N LYS A 178 -26.76 -10.11 -5.28
CA LYS A 178 -28.14 -10.11 -4.77
C LYS A 178 -28.89 -11.32 -5.34
N GLN A 179 -29.48 -12.13 -4.46
CA GLN A 179 -30.30 -13.30 -4.80
C GLN A 179 -31.79 -13.00 -4.68
#